data_AF-X5F4I4-F1
#
_entry.id   AF-X5F4I4-F1
#
_cell.length_a   1.000
_cell.length_b   1.000
_cell.length_c   1.000
_cell.angle_alpha   90.00
_cell.angle_beta   90.00
_cell.angle_gamma   90.00
#
_symmetry.space_group_name_H-M   'P 1'
#
loop_
_entity.id
_entity.type
_entity.pdbx_description
1 polymer ?
#
loop_
_entity_poly.entity_id
_entity_poly.type
_entity_poly.pdbx_seq_one_letter_code
_entity_poly.pdbx_strand_id
1 'polypeptide(L)'
;MAIGNTIYPQFSTQVEKGVLFAKGALLRTGIVLYGFRLTFGDIADVGLNAVVTDAIMLISTFFFTALLGIRYLKMDKQLVYLTGAGCSICGAAAVMAAEPVTKAESHKVSVAIAVVVIFGTLAIFTYPLFYTWSQHLINAHQFGIYVGSSVHEVAQVYAIGENIDPIVANTAVISKMIRVMMLAPFLLMLSWLLTRSNGVSENTSHKITIPWFAVLFIGVAIFNSFDLLPKELVKLFVEIDSFLLISSMAALGLTTQASAIKKAGLKPFVLGILTYLWLVVGGFLVNYGISKLI
;
A
#
# COMPACT_ATOMS: atom_id res chain seq x y z
N MET A 1 11.18 4.35 13.09
CA MET A 1 10.89 5.76 13.46
C MET A 1 11.63 6.20 14.71
N ALA A 2 11.51 5.51 15.86
CA ALA A 2 12.21 5.90 17.09
C ALA A 2 13.72 6.09 16.88
N ILE A 3 14.42 5.05 16.40
CA ILE A 3 15.86 5.09 16.07
C ILE A 3 16.18 6.20 15.06
N GLY A 4 15.33 6.36 14.03
CA GLY A 4 15.45 7.40 13.01
C GLY A 4 15.47 8.84 13.54
N ASN A 5 14.80 9.07 14.68
CA ASN A 5 14.65 10.40 15.28
C ASN A 5 15.53 10.62 16.52
N THR A 6 16.21 9.59 17.02
CA THR A 6 17.07 9.70 18.22
C THR A 6 18.54 9.44 17.89
N ILE A 7 18.84 8.29 17.29
CA ILE A 7 20.19 7.74 17.15
C ILE A 7 20.73 7.96 15.72
N TYR A 8 19.90 7.71 14.71
CA TYR A 8 20.28 7.82 13.29
C TYR A 8 20.89 9.16 12.87
N PRO A 9 20.41 10.33 13.33
CA PRO A 9 20.98 11.61 12.91
C PRO A 9 22.49 11.73 13.21
N GLN A 10 22.97 11.06 14.27
CA GLN A 10 24.36 11.14 14.74
C GLN A 10 25.38 10.54 13.77
N PHE A 11 24.99 9.53 12.98
CA PHE A 11 25.86 8.88 11.98
C PHE A 11 25.25 8.87 10.57
N SER A 12 24.16 9.61 10.37
CA SER A 12 23.42 9.67 9.10
C SER A 12 24.36 9.94 7.92
N THR A 13 25.27 10.90 8.03
CA THR A 13 26.24 11.27 6.98
C THR A 13 27.13 10.12 6.51
N GLN A 14 27.41 9.13 7.38
CA GLN A 14 28.27 7.99 7.06
C GLN A 14 27.52 6.88 6.31
N VAL A 15 26.22 6.72 6.58
CA VAL A 15 25.40 5.60 6.07
C VAL A 15 24.27 6.05 5.13
N GLU A 16 24.12 7.35 4.88
CA GLU A 16 23.02 7.95 4.12
C GLU A 16 22.85 7.31 2.74
N LYS A 17 23.95 7.13 2.01
CA LYS A 17 23.93 6.51 0.67
C LYS A 17 23.34 5.09 0.71
N GLY A 18 23.72 4.30 1.72
CA GLY A 18 23.21 2.94 1.92
C GLY A 18 21.72 2.94 2.28
N VAL A 19 21.29 3.87 3.13
CA VAL A 19 19.88 4.03 3.52
C VAL A 19 19.02 4.47 2.33
N LEU A 20 19.48 5.40 1.51
CA LEU A 20 18.78 5.82 0.30
C LEU A 20 18.72 4.71 -0.75
N PHE A 21 19.81 3.94 -0.91
CA PHE A 21 19.84 2.76 -1.76
C PHE A 21 18.81 1.71 -1.30
N ALA A 22 18.78 1.40 0.00
CA ALA A 22 17.80 0.49 0.57
C ALA A 22 16.36 0.97 0.38
N LYS A 23 16.10 2.25 0.67
CA LYS A 23 14.77 2.87 0.50
C LYS A 23 14.26 2.79 -0.95
N GLY A 24 15.14 2.93 -1.94
CA GLY A 24 14.75 3.04 -3.35
C GLY A 24 14.97 1.79 -4.18
N ALA A 25 16.22 1.31 -4.26
CA ALA A 25 16.60 0.19 -5.12
C ALA A 25 16.13 -1.14 -4.54
N LEU A 26 16.45 -1.43 -3.28
CA LEU A 26 16.04 -2.68 -2.64
C LEU A 26 14.52 -2.82 -2.58
N LEU A 27 13.81 -1.72 -2.34
CA LEU A 27 12.34 -1.73 -2.35
C LEU A 27 11.80 -2.17 -3.71
N ARG A 28 12.28 -1.56 -4.80
CA ARG A 28 11.80 -1.88 -6.16
C ARG A 28 12.15 -3.30 -6.55
N THR A 29 13.37 -3.76 -6.25
CA THR A 29 13.78 -5.15 -6.51
C THR A 29 12.97 -6.13 -5.66
N GLY A 30 12.74 -5.83 -4.38
CA GLY A 30 11.90 -6.62 -3.49
C GLY A 30 10.48 -6.74 -4.03
N ILE A 31 9.85 -5.65 -4.48
CA ILE A 31 8.51 -5.68 -5.10
C ILE A 31 8.49 -6.55 -6.36
N VAL A 32 9.53 -6.53 -7.20
CA VAL A 32 9.60 -7.40 -8.38
C VAL A 32 9.66 -8.87 -7.99
N LEU A 33 10.57 -9.24 -7.06
CA LEU A 33 10.70 -10.61 -6.57
C LEU A 33 9.46 -11.08 -5.79
N TYR A 34 8.74 -10.15 -5.17
CA TYR A 34 7.47 -10.43 -4.51
C TYR A 34 6.46 -11.10 -5.47
N GLY A 35 6.57 -10.88 -6.78
CA GLY A 35 5.74 -11.55 -7.79
C GLY A 35 5.78 -13.09 -7.70
N PHE A 36 6.86 -13.68 -7.18
CA PHE A 36 6.97 -15.12 -6.95
C PHE A 36 6.07 -15.67 -5.83
N ARG A 37 5.40 -14.79 -5.07
CA ARG A 37 4.43 -15.17 -4.03
C ARG A 37 3.01 -15.32 -4.55
N LEU A 38 2.77 -15.03 -5.83
CA LEU A 38 1.44 -15.05 -6.42
C LEU A 38 1.42 -15.91 -7.66
N THR A 39 0.31 -16.61 -7.82
CA THR A 39 -0.05 -17.36 -9.01
C THR A 39 -1.49 -17.05 -9.43
N PHE A 40 -1.85 -17.38 -10.68
CA PHE A 40 -3.25 -17.36 -11.10
C PHE A 40 -4.13 -18.32 -10.30
N GLY A 41 -3.55 -19.41 -9.77
CA GLY A 41 -4.22 -20.31 -8.83
C GLY A 41 -4.64 -19.58 -7.57
N ASP A 42 -3.71 -18.86 -6.93
CA ASP A 42 -4.02 -18.09 -5.70
C ASP A 42 -5.12 -17.05 -5.93
N ILE A 43 -5.09 -16.35 -7.06
CA ILE A 43 -6.11 -15.36 -7.43
C ILE A 43 -7.47 -16.05 -7.68
N ALA A 44 -7.47 -17.21 -8.32
CA ALA A 44 -8.68 -17.99 -8.56
C ALA A 44 -9.27 -18.55 -7.26
N ASP A 45 -8.42 -18.99 -6.33
CA ASP A 45 -8.81 -19.55 -5.03
C ASP A 45 -9.50 -18.52 -4.15
N VAL A 46 -9.00 -17.28 -4.13
CA VAL A 46 -9.66 -16.18 -3.42
C VAL A 46 -10.92 -15.70 -4.16
N GLY A 47 -10.93 -15.86 -5.49
CA GLY A 47 -12.10 -15.66 -6.32
C GLY A 47 -12.36 -14.21 -6.75
N LEU A 48 -13.32 -14.06 -7.66
CA LEU A 48 -13.68 -12.78 -8.28
C LEU A 48 -14.10 -11.72 -7.25
N ASN A 49 -14.64 -12.16 -6.12
CA ASN A 49 -15.06 -11.29 -5.02
C ASN A 49 -13.93 -10.43 -4.50
N ALA A 50 -12.71 -10.96 -4.35
CA ALA A 50 -11.58 -10.14 -3.91
C ALA A 50 -11.17 -9.13 -4.97
N VAL A 51 -11.06 -9.54 -6.24
CA VAL A 51 -10.67 -8.61 -7.32
C VAL A 51 -11.64 -7.43 -7.42
N VAL A 52 -12.95 -7.69 -7.37
CA VAL A 52 -13.98 -6.65 -7.41
C VAL A 52 -13.94 -5.78 -6.16
N THR A 53 -13.82 -6.39 -4.98
CA THR A 53 -13.71 -5.67 -3.71
C THR A 53 -12.47 -4.77 -3.69
N ASP A 54 -11.31 -5.28 -4.09
CA ASP A 54 -10.05 -4.55 -4.13
C ASP A 54 -10.12 -3.35 -5.08
N ALA A 55 -10.74 -3.53 -6.25
CA ALA A 55 -10.96 -2.43 -7.19
C ALA A 55 -11.87 -1.35 -6.60
N ILE A 56 -13.01 -1.75 -6.00
CA ILE A 56 -13.95 -0.82 -5.37
C ILE A 56 -13.28 -0.11 -4.19
N MET A 57 -12.54 -0.82 -3.34
CA MET A 57 -11.86 -0.27 -2.17
C MET A 57 -10.73 0.68 -2.57
N LEU A 58 -9.96 0.35 -3.61
CA LEU A 58 -8.93 1.24 -4.16
C LEU A 58 -9.56 2.55 -4.65
N ILE A 59 -10.55 2.45 -5.55
CA ILE A 59 -11.20 3.61 -6.16
C ILE A 59 -11.88 4.46 -5.08
N SER A 60 -12.75 3.86 -4.28
CA SER A 60 -13.52 4.57 -3.25
C SER A 60 -12.61 5.23 -2.21
N THR A 61 -11.58 4.54 -1.71
CA THR A 61 -10.66 5.10 -0.72
C THR A 61 -9.86 6.28 -1.29
N PHE A 62 -9.36 6.16 -2.53
CA PHE A 62 -8.63 7.25 -3.16
C PHE A 62 -9.53 8.47 -3.36
N PHE A 63 -10.72 8.29 -3.94
CA PHE A 63 -11.67 9.38 -4.17
C PHE A 63 -12.17 10.00 -2.86
N PHE A 64 -12.48 9.19 -1.85
CA PHE A 64 -12.90 9.66 -0.53
C PHE A 64 -11.80 10.52 0.11
N THR A 65 -10.56 10.04 0.10
CA THR A 65 -9.40 10.78 0.63
C THR A 65 -9.15 12.07 -0.16
N ALA A 66 -9.24 12.03 -1.49
CA ALA A 66 -9.09 13.20 -2.35
C ALA A 66 -10.17 14.26 -2.08
N LEU A 67 -11.43 13.82 -1.97
CA LEU A 67 -12.57 14.69 -1.71
C LEU A 67 -12.43 15.36 -0.34
N LEU A 68 -12.17 14.59 0.72
CA LEU A 68 -11.99 15.12 2.07
C LEU A 68 -10.79 16.06 2.17
N GLY A 69 -9.63 15.62 1.68
CA GLY A 69 -8.39 16.39 1.78
C GLY A 69 -8.45 17.71 1.01
N ILE A 70 -8.91 17.67 -0.24
CA ILE A 70 -8.90 18.85 -1.12
C ILE A 70 -10.09 19.77 -0.86
N ARG A 71 -11.32 19.22 -0.80
CA ARG A 71 -12.55 20.04 -0.72
C ARG A 71 -12.83 20.52 0.69
N TYR A 72 -12.71 19.63 1.69
CA TYR A 72 -13.15 19.91 3.06
C TYR A 72 -12.02 20.43 3.94
N LEU A 73 -10.86 19.76 3.94
CA LEU A 73 -9.71 20.14 4.76
C LEU A 73 -8.82 21.21 4.09
N LYS A 74 -9.01 21.45 2.78
CA LYS A 74 -8.26 22.42 1.97
C LYS A 74 -6.75 22.22 2.12
N MET A 75 -6.31 20.97 1.99
CA MET A 75 -4.91 20.58 2.06
C MET A 75 -4.21 20.69 0.71
N ASP A 76 -2.88 20.68 0.72
CA ASP A 76 -2.06 20.59 -0.47
C ASP A 76 -2.38 19.31 -1.27
N LYS A 77 -2.62 19.45 -2.58
CA LYS A 77 -3.05 18.34 -3.44
C LYS A 77 -2.02 17.22 -3.51
N GLN A 78 -0.71 17.54 -3.52
CA GLN A 78 0.33 16.51 -3.61
C GLN A 78 0.29 15.63 -2.36
N LEU A 79 0.20 16.24 -1.17
CA LEU A 79 0.08 15.49 0.07
C LEU A 79 -1.19 14.62 0.08
N VAL A 80 -2.33 15.15 -0.36
CA VAL A 80 -3.59 14.39 -0.39
C VAL A 80 -3.52 13.21 -1.36
N TYR A 81 -2.96 13.38 -2.56
CA TYR A 81 -2.82 12.28 -3.52
C TYR A 81 -1.85 11.22 -3.02
N LEU A 82 -0.75 11.62 -2.37
CA LEU A 82 0.17 10.68 -1.72
C LEU A 82 -0.52 9.89 -0.62
N THR A 83 -1.22 10.56 0.31
CA THR A 83 -1.97 9.89 1.38
C THR A 83 -3.05 8.98 0.80
N GLY A 84 -3.79 9.44 -0.20
CA GLY A 84 -4.80 8.65 -0.90
C GLY A 84 -4.21 7.40 -1.54
N ALA A 85 -3.10 7.51 -2.27
CA ALA A 85 -2.41 6.38 -2.88
C ALA A 85 -1.91 5.38 -1.82
N GLY A 86 -1.34 5.88 -0.72
CA GLY A 86 -0.88 5.06 0.40
C GLY A 86 -2.01 4.28 1.06
N CYS A 87 -3.10 4.96 1.44
CA CYS A 87 -4.26 4.33 2.08
C CYS A 87 -5.04 3.39 1.15
N SER A 88 -4.99 3.62 -0.16
CA SER A 88 -5.79 2.87 -1.13
C SER A 88 -5.08 1.68 -1.80
N ILE A 89 -3.80 1.41 -1.52
CA ILE A 89 -3.05 0.36 -2.23
C ILE A 89 -2.17 -0.46 -1.30
N CYS A 90 -0.95 -0.01 -0.98
CA CYS A 90 0.05 -0.80 -0.22
C CYS A 90 0.89 0.05 0.73
N GLY A 91 0.32 1.18 1.17
CA GLY A 91 0.93 2.02 2.18
C GLY A 91 2.16 2.76 1.68
N ALA A 92 3.28 2.65 2.38
CA ALA A 92 4.49 3.42 2.09
C ALA A 92 5.03 3.18 0.66
N ALA A 93 4.95 1.94 0.15
CA ALA A 93 5.38 1.61 -1.21
C ALA A 93 4.57 2.36 -2.28
N ALA A 94 3.25 2.47 -2.10
CA ALA A 94 2.39 3.24 -3.00
C ALA A 94 2.67 4.75 -2.92
N VAL A 95 2.95 5.28 -1.72
CA VAL A 95 3.34 6.69 -1.55
C VAL A 95 4.61 7.01 -2.34
N MET A 96 5.65 6.18 -2.23
CA MET A 96 6.89 6.38 -2.99
C MET A 96 6.71 6.18 -4.49
N ALA A 97 5.87 5.24 -4.89
CA ALA A 97 5.59 5.03 -6.31
C ALA A 97 4.81 6.22 -6.93
N ALA A 98 3.96 6.87 -6.14
CA ALA A 98 3.20 8.06 -6.54
C ALA A 98 4.00 9.38 -6.45
N GLU A 99 5.08 9.44 -5.67
CA GLU A 99 5.95 10.61 -5.56
C GLU A 99 6.42 11.16 -6.93
N PRO A 100 7.08 10.39 -7.81
CA PRO A 100 7.57 10.92 -9.08
C PRO A 100 6.43 11.37 -10.01
N VAL A 101 5.25 10.76 -9.88
CA VAL A 101 4.04 11.10 -10.66
C VAL A 101 3.44 12.41 -10.18
N THR A 102 3.38 12.62 -8.86
CA THR A 102 2.83 13.83 -8.22
C THR A 102 3.84 14.98 -8.13
N LYS A 103 5.13 14.70 -8.37
CA LYS A 103 6.27 15.60 -8.19
C LYS A 103 6.28 16.22 -6.78
N ALA A 104 5.92 15.41 -5.78
CA ALA A 104 5.77 15.86 -4.42
C ALA A 104 7.12 16.11 -3.74
N GLU A 105 7.15 17.12 -2.87
CA GLU A 105 8.33 17.38 -2.05
C GLU A 105 8.54 16.28 -0.99
N SER A 106 9.80 15.96 -0.68
CA SER A 106 10.20 14.89 0.26
C SER A 106 9.55 15.00 1.65
N HIS A 107 9.26 16.22 2.11
CA HIS A 107 8.60 16.42 3.39
C HIS A 107 7.13 15.93 3.35
N LYS A 108 6.41 16.13 2.23
CA LYS A 108 5.03 15.65 2.04
C LYS A 108 4.97 14.13 1.94
N VAL A 109 5.94 13.52 1.24
CA VAL A 109 6.14 12.06 1.19
C VAL A 109 6.28 11.49 2.59
N SER A 110 7.14 12.11 3.41
CA SER A 110 7.40 11.65 4.78
C SER A 110 6.15 11.73 5.66
N VAL A 111 5.35 12.79 5.51
CA VAL A 111 4.08 12.98 6.24
C VAL A 111 3.04 11.93 5.81
N ALA A 112 2.88 11.70 4.50
CA ALA A 112 1.96 10.69 3.99
C ALA A 112 2.32 9.28 4.48
N ILE A 113 3.60 8.90 4.41
CA ILE A 113 4.09 7.61 4.93
C ILE A 113 3.79 7.51 6.43
N ALA A 114 4.06 8.55 7.21
CA ALA A 114 3.81 8.51 8.64
C ALA A 114 2.33 8.29 8.99
N VAL A 115 1.42 9.01 8.33
CA VAL A 115 -0.03 8.84 8.52
C VAL A 115 -0.44 7.39 8.23
N VAL A 116 -0.03 6.86 7.08
CA VAL A 116 -0.28 5.48 6.66
C VAL A 116 0.23 4.47 7.67
N VAL A 117 1.48 4.61 8.13
CA VAL A 117 2.11 3.67 9.06
C VAL A 117 1.42 3.72 10.42
N ILE A 118 1.06 4.90 10.93
CA ILE A 118 0.35 5.06 12.21
C ILE A 118 -1.01 4.35 12.17
N PHE A 119 -1.84 4.63 11.18
CA PHE A 119 -3.18 4.02 11.09
C PHE A 119 -3.13 2.55 10.67
N GLY A 120 -2.12 2.15 9.89
CA GLY A 120 -1.86 0.74 9.61
C GLY A 120 -1.41 -0.04 10.85
N THR A 121 -0.62 0.58 11.74
CA THR A 121 -0.22 -0.03 13.01
C THR A 121 -1.42 -0.15 13.95
N LEU A 122 -2.29 0.87 13.98
CA LEU A 122 -3.55 0.81 14.71
C LEU A 122 -4.45 -0.34 14.21
N ALA A 123 -4.47 -0.58 12.89
CA ALA A 123 -5.22 -1.66 12.28
C ALA A 123 -4.86 -3.05 12.83
N ILE A 124 -3.59 -3.28 13.21
CA ILE A 124 -3.13 -4.56 13.78
C ILE A 124 -3.94 -4.94 15.02
N PHE A 125 -4.34 -3.95 15.83
CA PHE A 125 -5.08 -4.19 17.05
C PHE A 125 -6.60 -4.14 16.82
N THR A 126 -7.08 -3.25 15.95
CA THR A 126 -8.52 -3.08 15.78
C THR A 126 -9.18 -4.19 14.99
N TYR A 127 -8.52 -4.76 13.97
CA TYR A 127 -9.14 -5.78 13.12
C TYR A 127 -9.39 -7.11 13.84
N PRO A 128 -8.46 -7.65 14.65
CA PRO A 128 -8.75 -8.84 15.46
C PRO A 128 -9.90 -8.62 16.45
N LEU A 129 -9.97 -7.44 17.08
CA LEU A 129 -11.11 -7.09 17.93
C LEU A 129 -12.42 -7.06 17.14
N PHE A 130 -12.39 -6.50 15.94
CA PHE A 130 -13.55 -6.43 15.07
C PHE A 130 -14.00 -7.82 14.57
N TYR A 131 -13.05 -8.74 14.33
CA TYR A 131 -13.35 -10.13 13.94
C TYR A 131 -14.25 -10.82 14.95
N THR A 132 -13.93 -10.70 16.25
CA THR A 132 -14.72 -11.35 17.31
C THR A 132 -16.18 -10.88 17.33
N TRP A 133 -16.44 -9.64 16.91
CA TRP A 133 -17.78 -9.09 16.75
C TRP A 133 -18.45 -9.49 15.42
N SER A 134 -17.70 -9.51 14.32
CA SER A 134 -18.25 -9.71 12.96
C SER A 134 -18.32 -11.17 12.49
N GLN A 135 -17.71 -12.13 13.21
CA GLN A 135 -17.61 -13.54 12.80
C GLN A 135 -18.96 -14.23 12.53
N HIS A 136 -20.07 -13.70 13.06
CA HIS A 136 -21.41 -14.21 12.80
C HIS A 136 -22.00 -13.67 11.48
N LEU A 137 -21.45 -12.60 10.92
CA LEU A 137 -21.93 -11.92 9.71
C LEU A 137 -21.18 -12.37 8.46
N ILE A 138 -19.87 -12.58 8.57
CA ILE A 138 -18.98 -13.02 7.49
C ILE A 138 -18.04 -14.13 7.97
N ASN A 139 -17.71 -15.07 7.07
CA ASN A 139 -16.81 -16.18 7.39
C ASN A 139 -15.33 -15.77 7.33
N ALA A 140 -14.43 -16.68 7.74
CA ALA A 140 -12.98 -16.44 7.76
C ALA A 140 -12.41 -16.00 6.40
N HIS A 141 -12.84 -16.63 5.30
CA HIS A 141 -12.40 -16.26 3.96
C HIS A 141 -12.82 -14.83 3.59
N GLN A 142 -14.08 -14.47 3.80
CA GLN A 142 -14.59 -13.12 3.56
C GLN A 142 -13.92 -12.07 4.46
N PHE A 143 -13.66 -12.42 5.72
CA PHE A 143 -12.92 -11.55 6.61
C PHE A 143 -11.46 -11.37 6.15
N GLY A 144 -10.85 -12.41 5.60
CA GLY A 144 -9.55 -12.32 4.94
C GLY A 144 -9.56 -11.30 3.79
N ILE A 145 -10.53 -11.38 2.88
CA ILE A 145 -10.69 -10.38 1.81
C ILE A 145 -10.88 -8.98 2.38
N TYR A 146 -11.68 -8.83 3.44
CA TYR A 146 -11.86 -7.55 4.11
C TYR A 146 -10.54 -6.99 4.64
N VAL A 147 -9.77 -7.77 5.42
CA VAL A 147 -8.46 -7.35 5.94
C VAL A 147 -7.51 -6.98 4.80
N GLY A 148 -7.42 -7.82 3.75
CA GLY A 148 -6.53 -7.58 2.60
C GLY A 148 -6.90 -6.32 1.81
N SER A 149 -8.19 -6.08 1.63
CA SER A 149 -8.73 -4.97 0.84
C SER A 149 -8.79 -3.63 1.57
N SER A 150 -8.59 -3.60 2.90
CA SER A 150 -8.71 -2.36 3.70
C SER A 150 -7.47 -1.97 4.51
N VAL A 151 -6.62 -2.93 4.91
CA VAL A 151 -5.41 -2.62 5.70
C VAL A 151 -4.31 -2.09 4.79
N HIS A 152 -3.42 -1.25 5.33
CA HIS A 152 -2.48 -0.44 4.53
C HIS A 152 -1.31 -1.24 3.97
N GLU A 153 -0.74 -2.17 4.74
CA GLU A 153 0.48 -2.88 4.37
C GLU A 153 0.38 -4.39 4.54
N VAL A 154 1.18 -5.12 3.77
CA VAL A 154 1.21 -6.59 3.75
C VAL A 154 1.60 -7.18 5.11
N ALA A 155 2.61 -6.62 5.75
CA ALA A 155 3.07 -7.09 7.05
C ALA A 155 1.97 -6.94 8.12
N GLN A 156 1.19 -5.86 8.05
CA GLN A 156 0.06 -5.61 8.94
C GLN A 156 -1.07 -6.60 8.66
N VAL A 157 -1.38 -6.83 7.39
CA VAL A 157 -2.37 -7.83 6.94
C VAL A 157 -2.02 -9.23 7.46
N TYR A 158 -0.78 -9.66 7.25
CA TYR A 158 -0.28 -10.94 7.74
C TYR A 158 -0.36 -11.02 9.26
N ALA A 159 0.12 -9.99 9.98
CA ALA A 159 0.06 -9.95 11.44
C ALA A 159 -1.37 -10.04 11.98
N ILE A 160 -2.33 -9.37 11.34
CA ILE A 160 -3.75 -9.45 11.71
C ILE A 160 -4.27 -10.87 11.51
N GLY A 161 -4.08 -11.43 10.32
CA GLY A 161 -4.63 -12.73 9.97
C GLY A 161 -4.04 -13.86 10.81
N GLU A 162 -2.73 -13.86 11.05
CA GLU A 162 -2.05 -14.87 11.86
C GLU A 162 -2.53 -14.89 13.32
N ASN A 163 -2.98 -13.73 13.84
CA ASN A 163 -3.57 -13.64 15.18
C ASN A 163 -5.06 -14.03 15.21
N ILE A 164 -5.67 -14.35 14.08
CA ILE A 164 -7.08 -14.71 13.97
C ILE A 164 -7.23 -16.17 13.56
N ASP A 165 -6.80 -16.51 12.33
CA ASP A 165 -6.95 -17.83 11.73
C ASP A 165 -6.07 -17.94 10.46
N PRO A 166 -5.44 -19.10 10.17
CA PRO A 166 -4.60 -19.28 8.99
C PRO A 166 -5.30 -19.00 7.65
N ILE A 167 -6.61 -19.26 7.55
CA ILE A 167 -7.39 -18.94 6.34
C ILE A 167 -7.48 -17.42 6.18
N VAL A 168 -7.75 -16.69 7.27
CA VAL A 168 -7.77 -15.22 7.25
C VAL A 168 -6.41 -14.68 6.79
N ALA A 169 -5.31 -15.19 7.33
CA ALA A 169 -3.96 -14.78 6.95
C ALA A 169 -3.68 -14.96 5.45
N ASN A 170 -3.88 -16.18 4.94
CA ASN A 170 -3.60 -16.51 3.55
C ASN A 170 -4.48 -15.70 2.59
N THR A 171 -5.80 -15.70 2.81
CA THR A 171 -6.74 -14.97 1.97
C THR A 171 -6.46 -13.46 2.00
N ALA A 172 -6.15 -12.90 3.16
CA ALA A 172 -5.87 -11.47 3.27
C ALA A 172 -4.58 -11.06 2.56
N VAL A 173 -3.52 -11.86 2.68
CA VAL A 173 -2.26 -11.60 1.95
C VAL A 173 -2.49 -11.63 0.45
N ILE A 174 -3.22 -12.63 -0.07
CA ILE A 174 -3.51 -12.74 -1.50
C ILE A 174 -4.38 -11.57 -1.99
N SER A 175 -5.46 -11.21 -1.29
CA SER A 175 -6.27 -10.04 -1.65
C SER A 175 -5.44 -8.75 -1.63
N LYS A 176 -4.63 -8.55 -0.58
CA LYS A 176 -3.71 -7.39 -0.50
C LYS A 176 -2.80 -7.31 -1.72
N MET A 177 -2.40 -8.47 -2.24
CA MET A 177 -1.52 -8.57 -3.38
C MET A 177 -2.16 -8.28 -4.71
N ILE A 178 -3.39 -8.75 -4.90
CA ILE A 178 -4.23 -8.35 -6.03
C ILE A 178 -4.30 -6.81 -6.08
N ARG A 179 -4.52 -6.16 -4.94
CA ARG A 179 -4.54 -4.69 -4.84
C ARG A 179 -3.19 -4.04 -5.17
N VAL A 180 -2.07 -4.66 -4.79
CA VAL A 180 -0.73 -4.18 -5.17
C VAL A 180 -0.52 -4.25 -6.69
N MET A 181 -1.04 -5.28 -7.37
CA MET A 181 -1.01 -5.36 -8.85
C MET A 181 -1.76 -4.19 -9.50
N MET A 182 -2.80 -3.68 -8.84
CA MET A 182 -3.54 -2.49 -9.31
C MET A 182 -2.76 -1.17 -9.17
N LEU A 183 -1.56 -1.17 -8.58
CA LEU A 183 -0.70 0.00 -8.49
C LEU A 183 -0.29 0.53 -9.87
N ALA A 184 0.07 -0.36 -10.79
CA ALA A 184 0.45 0.03 -12.14
C ALA A 184 -0.68 0.78 -12.88
N PRO A 185 -1.91 0.22 -13.03
CA PRO A 185 -3.01 0.93 -13.67
C PRO A 185 -3.40 2.20 -12.91
N PHE A 186 -3.36 2.19 -11.58
CA PHE A 186 -3.62 3.39 -10.77
C PHE A 186 -2.64 4.53 -11.09
N LEU A 187 -1.33 4.26 -11.16
CA LEU A 187 -0.33 5.30 -11.43
C LEU A 187 -0.45 5.86 -12.85
N LEU A 188 -0.78 5.02 -13.83
CA LEU A 188 -1.08 5.48 -15.19
C LEU A 188 -2.29 6.43 -15.21
N MET A 189 -3.37 6.06 -14.51
CA MET A 189 -4.56 6.89 -14.37
C MET A 189 -4.26 8.21 -13.64
N LEU A 190 -3.51 8.16 -12.54
CA LEU A 190 -3.12 9.36 -11.78
C LEU A 190 -2.24 10.28 -12.63
N SER A 191 -1.25 9.73 -13.35
CA SER A 191 -0.41 10.49 -14.27
C SER A 191 -1.24 11.18 -15.35
N TRP A 192 -2.22 10.48 -15.93
CA TRP A 192 -3.11 11.05 -16.95
C TRP A 192 -3.99 12.18 -16.39
N LEU A 193 -4.59 11.99 -15.20
CA LEU A 193 -5.42 13.00 -14.54
C LEU A 193 -4.63 14.28 -14.22
N LEU A 194 -3.40 14.15 -13.74
CA LEU A 194 -2.55 15.29 -13.38
C LEU A 194 -2.07 16.07 -14.62
N THR A 195 -1.71 15.38 -15.70
CA THR A 195 -1.34 16.04 -16.97
C THR A 195 -2.51 16.84 -17.54
N ARG A 196 -3.73 16.30 -17.48
CA ARG A 196 -4.94 16.99 -17.98
C ARG A 196 -5.32 18.21 -17.14
N SER A 197 -5.17 18.15 -15.83
CA SER A 197 -5.57 19.24 -14.90
C SER A 197 -4.67 20.47 -14.98
N ASN A 198 -3.43 20.34 -15.47
CA ASN A 198 -2.46 21.45 -15.49
C ASN A 198 -2.53 22.32 -16.77
N GLY A 199 -3.38 22.00 -17.75
CA GLY A 199 -3.76 22.94 -18.82
C GLY A 199 -2.61 23.54 -19.66
N VAL A 200 -1.47 22.87 -19.80
CA VAL A 200 -0.34 23.36 -20.62
C VAL A 200 -0.32 22.69 -21.99
N SER A 201 -0.46 23.55 -23.00
CA SER A 201 -0.16 23.47 -24.44
C SER A 201 0.68 22.28 -24.94
N GLU A 202 0.30 21.83 -26.14
CA GLU A 202 0.76 20.75 -27.05
C GLU A 202 2.29 20.52 -27.26
N ASN A 203 3.21 21.11 -26.50
CA ASN A 203 4.63 21.10 -26.87
C ASN A 203 5.64 20.68 -25.79
N THR A 204 5.19 20.02 -24.72
CA THR A 204 6.10 19.22 -23.89
C THR A 204 5.56 17.80 -23.80
N SER A 205 6.34 16.85 -24.33
CA SER A 205 6.12 15.41 -24.17
C SER A 205 6.08 15.10 -22.67
N HIS A 206 4.90 15.21 -22.05
CA HIS A 206 4.65 14.72 -20.72
C HIS A 206 4.74 13.19 -20.77
N LYS A 207 5.97 12.68 -20.59
CA LYS A 207 6.24 11.25 -20.56
C LYS A 207 5.45 10.67 -19.40
N ILE A 208 4.46 9.83 -19.73
CA ILE A 208 3.84 8.93 -18.77
C ILE A 208 4.99 8.18 -18.10
N THR A 209 5.16 8.40 -16.79
CA THR A 209 6.22 7.72 -16.05
C THR A 209 5.70 6.32 -15.74
N ILE A 210 6.07 5.36 -16.57
CA ILE A 210 5.71 3.96 -16.36
C ILE A 210 6.56 3.43 -15.20
N PRO A 211 5.93 2.95 -14.11
CA PRO A 211 6.65 2.34 -13.00
C PRO A 211 7.14 0.95 -13.43
N TRP A 212 8.30 0.87 -14.08
CA TRP A 212 8.84 -0.39 -14.63
C TRP A 212 8.91 -1.54 -13.61
N PHE A 213 9.17 -1.24 -12.33
CA PHE A 213 9.16 -2.25 -11.27
C PHE A 213 7.78 -2.91 -11.08
N ALA A 214 6.68 -2.15 -11.25
CA ALA A 214 5.33 -2.70 -11.13
C ALA A 214 4.96 -3.56 -12.34
N VAL A 215 5.42 -3.18 -13.54
CA VAL A 215 5.27 -3.98 -14.76
C VAL A 215 6.06 -5.30 -14.63
N LEU A 216 7.30 -5.23 -14.15
CA LEU A 216 8.14 -6.41 -13.89
C LEU A 216 7.53 -7.32 -12.82
N PHE A 217 6.96 -6.77 -11.74
CA PHE A 217 6.22 -7.54 -10.74
C PHE A 217 5.06 -8.34 -11.35
N ILE A 218 4.23 -7.72 -12.20
CA ILE A 218 3.16 -8.41 -12.91
C ILE A 218 3.74 -9.51 -13.82
N GLY A 219 4.81 -9.20 -14.56
CA GLY A 219 5.50 -10.18 -15.41
C GLY A 219 6.02 -11.40 -14.64
N VAL A 220 6.61 -11.18 -13.45
CA VAL A 220 7.08 -12.25 -12.58
C VAL A 220 5.92 -13.08 -12.03
N ALA A 221 4.81 -12.46 -11.62
CA ALA A 221 3.63 -13.21 -11.15
C ALA A 221 3.01 -14.06 -12.26
N ILE A 222 2.92 -13.53 -13.49
CA ILE A 222 2.49 -14.28 -14.67
C ILE A 222 3.45 -15.46 -14.92
N PHE A 223 4.76 -15.20 -14.91
CA PHE A 223 5.77 -16.24 -15.11
C PHE A 223 5.70 -17.35 -14.04
N ASN A 224 5.55 -16.97 -12.77
CA ASN A 224 5.40 -17.89 -11.65
C ASN A 224 4.13 -18.74 -11.76
N SER A 225 3.06 -18.19 -12.35
CA SER A 225 1.79 -18.90 -12.57
C SER A 225 1.89 -20.07 -13.56
N PHE A 226 2.95 -20.13 -14.38
CA PHE A 226 3.19 -21.26 -15.27
C PHE A 226 3.97 -22.41 -14.62
N ASP A 227 4.34 -22.29 -13.33
CA ASP A 227 5.07 -23.31 -12.54
C ASP A 227 6.35 -23.81 -13.23
N LEU A 228 7.05 -22.90 -13.94
CA LEU A 228 8.22 -23.22 -14.77
C LEU A 228 9.52 -23.40 -13.96
N LEU A 229 9.51 -23.03 -12.68
CA LEU A 229 10.68 -23.12 -11.80
C LEU A 229 10.50 -24.19 -10.71
N PRO A 230 11.57 -24.86 -10.27
CA PRO A 230 11.54 -25.69 -9.07
C PRO A 230 11.09 -24.90 -7.84
N LYS A 231 10.30 -25.54 -6.96
CA LYS A 231 9.74 -24.91 -5.76
C LYS A 231 10.82 -24.35 -4.82
N GLU A 232 11.98 -24.97 -4.80
CA GLU A 232 13.16 -24.58 -4.03
C GLU A 232 13.71 -23.23 -4.51
N LEU A 233 13.69 -23.00 -5.82
CA LEU A 233 14.15 -21.74 -6.40
C LEU A 233 13.14 -20.61 -6.16
N VAL A 234 11.84 -20.92 -6.26
CA VAL A 234 10.77 -19.98 -5.87
C VAL A 234 10.91 -19.59 -4.40
N LYS A 235 11.11 -20.56 -3.49
CA LYS A 235 11.37 -20.30 -2.07
C LYS A 235 12.58 -19.41 -1.85
N LEU A 236 13.69 -19.64 -2.56
CA LEU A 236 14.87 -18.80 -2.47
C LEU A 236 14.56 -17.34 -2.86
N PHE A 237 13.83 -17.12 -3.96
CA PHE A 237 13.42 -15.77 -4.36
C PHE A 237 12.52 -15.10 -3.32
N VAL A 238 11.63 -15.87 -2.70
CA VAL A 238 10.73 -15.43 -1.63
C VAL A 238 11.50 -15.05 -0.34
N GLU A 239 12.58 -15.78 -0.02
CA GLU A 239 13.45 -15.42 1.11
C GLU A 239 14.26 -14.14 0.80
N ILE A 240 14.79 -14.03 -0.42
CA ILE A 240 15.51 -12.83 -0.87
C ILE A 240 14.57 -11.62 -0.83
N ASP A 241 13.35 -11.72 -1.37
CA ASP A 241 12.38 -10.61 -1.36
C ASP A 241 12.09 -10.13 0.07
N SER A 242 11.92 -11.07 1.01
CA SER A 242 11.68 -10.77 2.43
C SER A 242 12.81 -9.92 2.99
N PHE A 243 14.06 -10.33 2.76
CA PHE A 243 15.23 -9.60 3.24
C PHE A 243 15.34 -8.20 2.63
N LEU A 244 15.06 -8.08 1.33
CA LEU A 244 15.07 -6.79 0.62
C LEU A 244 14.00 -5.84 1.15
N LEU A 245 12.76 -6.33 1.33
CA LEU A 245 11.65 -5.52 1.81
C LEU A 245 11.84 -5.10 3.28
N ILE A 246 12.31 -6.01 4.15
CA ILE A 246 12.63 -5.68 5.54
C ILE A 246 13.70 -4.57 5.60
N SER A 247 14.78 -4.71 4.83
CA SER A 247 15.84 -3.70 4.75
C SER A 247 15.32 -2.35 4.27
N SER A 248 14.43 -2.37 3.28
CA SER A 248 13.79 -1.17 2.71
C SER A 248 12.87 -0.48 3.72
N MET A 249 12.03 -1.25 4.43
CA MET A 249 11.13 -0.73 5.47
C MET A 249 11.91 -0.19 6.67
N ALA A 250 13.02 -0.82 7.04
CA ALA A 250 13.92 -0.30 8.06
C ALA A 250 14.51 1.07 7.64
N ALA A 251 15.00 1.18 6.40
CA ALA A 251 15.52 2.43 5.85
C ALA A 251 14.46 3.54 5.79
N LEU A 252 13.21 3.21 5.45
CA LEU A 252 12.09 4.14 5.56
C LEU A 252 11.85 4.60 6.99
N GLY A 253 11.84 3.66 7.92
CA GLY A 253 11.68 3.94 9.35
C GLY A 253 12.80 4.83 9.92
N LEU A 254 14.03 4.74 9.39
CA LEU A 254 15.16 5.61 9.76
C LEU A 254 15.03 7.02 9.17
N THR A 255 14.55 7.13 7.93
CA THR A 255 14.42 8.42 7.22
C THR A 255 13.13 9.17 7.52
N THR A 256 12.16 8.54 8.19
CA THR A 256 10.90 9.18 8.57
C THR A 256 11.10 10.12 9.76
N GLN A 257 10.98 11.43 9.52
CA GLN A 257 11.20 12.46 10.52
C GLN A 257 9.91 12.85 11.26
N ALA A 258 9.89 12.69 12.58
CA ALA A 258 8.80 13.13 13.46
C ALA A 258 8.62 14.66 13.45
N SER A 259 9.69 15.40 13.18
CA SER A 259 9.63 16.85 13.00
C SER A 259 8.83 17.26 11.76
N ALA A 260 8.94 16.51 10.66
CA ALA A 260 8.15 16.75 9.45
C ALA A 260 6.65 16.53 9.70
N ILE A 261 6.32 15.51 10.49
CA ILE A 261 4.96 15.23 10.97
C ILE A 261 4.43 16.39 11.81
N LYS A 262 5.21 16.88 12.78
CA LYS A 262 4.82 18.01 13.63
C LYS A 262 4.62 19.31 12.83
N LYS A 263 5.46 19.55 11.82
CA LYS A 263 5.38 20.72 10.92
C LYS A 263 4.19 20.67 9.96
N ALA A 264 3.70 19.48 9.61
CA ALA A 264 2.57 19.33 8.70
C ALA A 264 1.21 19.70 9.32
N GLY A 265 1.17 19.91 10.63
CA GLY A 265 -0.03 20.29 11.38
C GLY A 265 -1.01 19.14 11.59
N LEU A 266 -2.21 19.46 12.09
CA LEU A 266 -3.21 18.46 12.49
C LEU A 266 -4.01 17.90 11.31
N LYS A 267 -4.11 18.65 10.19
CA LYS A 267 -4.98 18.28 9.06
C LYS A 267 -4.64 16.90 8.43
N PRO A 268 -3.38 16.53 8.19
CA PRO A 268 -3.04 15.20 7.65
C PRO A 268 -3.46 14.05 8.57
N PHE A 269 -3.42 14.27 9.89
CA PHE A 269 -3.91 13.29 10.85
C PHE A 269 -5.42 13.17 10.84
N VAL A 270 -6.15 14.29 10.78
CA VAL A 270 -7.61 14.27 10.64
C VAL A 270 -8.02 13.53 9.37
N LEU A 271 -7.34 13.81 8.24
CA LEU A 271 -7.56 13.07 7.00
C LEU A 271 -7.31 11.57 7.20
N GLY A 272 -6.19 11.21 7.84
CA GLY A 272 -5.87 9.82 8.15
C GLY A 272 -6.92 9.13 9.02
N ILE A 273 -7.44 9.79 10.07
CA ILE A 273 -8.52 9.26 10.91
C ILE A 273 -9.77 9.00 10.08
N LEU A 274 -10.20 9.98 9.29
CA LEU A 274 -11.42 9.85 8.48
C LEU A 274 -11.28 8.75 7.42
N THR A 275 -10.14 8.69 6.73
CA THR A 275 -9.86 7.63 5.76
C THR A 275 -9.75 6.26 6.45
N TYR A 276 -9.17 6.19 7.65
CA TYR A 276 -9.08 4.95 8.42
C TYR A 276 -10.46 4.46 8.88
N LEU A 277 -11.32 5.36 9.35
CA LEU A 277 -12.72 5.02 9.68
C LEU A 277 -13.48 4.54 8.45
N TRP A 278 -13.25 5.15 7.28
CA TRP A 278 -13.78 4.65 6.01
C TRP A 278 -13.26 3.24 5.69
N LEU A 279 -11.96 2.98 5.84
CA LEU A 279 -11.38 1.66 5.59
C LEU A 279 -11.95 0.58 6.52
N VAL A 280 -12.18 0.90 7.79
CA VAL A 280 -12.77 -0.04 8.75
C VAL A 280 -14.27 -0.23 8.48
N VAL A 281 -15.06 0.84 8.55
CA VAL A 281 -16.52 0.74 8.49
C VAL A 281 -17.00 0.58 7.04
N GLY A 282 -16.58 1.48 6.16
CA GLY A 282 -16.91 1.43 4.74
C GLY A 282 -16.35 0.16 4.08
N GLY A 283 -15.11 -0.21 4.40
CA GLY A 283 -14.51 -1.45 3.91
C GLY A 283 -15.28 -2.70 4.32
N PHE A 284 -15.73 -2.78 5.58
CA PHE A 284 -16.57 -3.89 6.03
C PHE A 284 -17.91 -3.92 5.28
N LEU A 285 -18.58 -2.78 5.13
CA LEU A 285 -19.86 -2.69 4.42
C LEU A 285 -19.75 -3.08 2.95
N VAL A 286 -18.69 -2.66 2.26
CA VAL A 286 -18.41 -3.04 0.88
C VAL A 286 -18.19 -4.55 0.77
N ASN A 287 -17.34 -5.12 1.62
CA ASN A 287 -17.06 -6.55 1.64
C ASN A 287 -18.32 -7.37 1.94
N TYR A 288 -19.10 -6.96 2.95
CA TYR A 288 -20.36 -7.61 3.31
C TYR A 288 -21.35 -7.57 2.15
N GLY A 289 -21.52 -6.40 1.51
CA GLY A 289 -22.42 -6.23 0.37
C GLY A 289 -22.03 -7.09 -0.83
N ILE A 290 -20.74 -7.10 -1.21
CA ILE A 290 -20.24 -7.93 -2.32
C ILE A 290 -20.43 -9.41 -2.02
N SER A 291 -20.15 -9.85 -0.79
CA SER A 291 -20.30 -11.24 -0.38
C SER A 291 -21.73 -11.80 -0.46
N LYS A 292 -22.73 -10.92 -0.57
CA LYS A 292 -24.14 -11.28 -0.77
C LYS A 292 -24.56 -11.21 -2.23
N LEU A 293 -23.82 -10.50 -3.08
CA LEU A 293 -24.13 -10.31 -4.50
C LEU A 293 -23.51 -11.40 -5.37
N ILE A 294 -22.31 -11.86 -5.02
CA ILE A 294 -21.49 -12.81 -5.76
C ILE A 294 -20.89 -13.80 -4.76
#